data_AF-A0A2T8F9U5-F1
#
_entry.id   AF-A0A2T8F9U5-F1
#
_cell.length_a   1.000
_cell.length_b   1.000
_cell.length_c   1.000
_cell.angle_alpha   90.00
_cell.angle_beta   90.00
_cell.angle_gamma   90.00
#
_symmetry.space_group_name_H-M   'P 1'
#
loop_
_entity.id
_entity.type
_entity.pdbx_description
1 polymer ?
#
loop_
_entity_poly.entity_id
_entity_poly.type
_entity_poly.pdbx_seq_one_letter_code
_entity_poly.pdbx_strand_id
1 'polypeptide(L)'
;MRLLRRAPLVSVVVPVHSVEAWLPDCLASLVAQTHTRWEAVVVDDGSPDRSGEIADEWAAHEPRIRVVHTANGGLGAARNEGLRHVRGDYLTFLDSDDVVPPTAYAELVRSLELSGSDFATGSIVRWEADGLHEPPWMRRLHHPTRTGLRVEDHPEILGDVFAWNKLFRRSFWEGAGLRWPEGIRYEDQPTTTRAFLSGRFDVLEAIVYHWRIRTDGTSITQQRASVLDLADRWETKRMSLASVVAHGDESVTDFFVDRVLAGDLWRYFLLVPGCSDEWWELLRSGVAELWGQRSLVHSGLPPVHRLCGWLVEQGRRDDAAALMEWVATLDGPAPRLQDPATGALRLDVPPAVLDTATVDAEALALRPHEV
;
A
#
# COMPACT_ATOMS: atom_id res chain seq x y z
N MET A 1 0.54 9.80 -44.37
CA MET A 1 -0.60 9.10 -43.76
C MET A 1 -0.18 8.58 -42.40
N ARG A 2 -0.58 9.23 -41.29
CA ARG A 2 -0.54 8.57 -39.97
C ARG A 2 -1.66 7.53 -40.00
N LEU A 3 -1.31 6.24 -40.07
CA LEU A 3 -2.26 5.17 -39.75
C LEU A 3 -2.86 5.53 -38.38
N LEU A 4 -4.19 5.70 -38.31
CA LEU A 4 -4.89 5.87 -37.04
C LEU A 4 -4.64 4.59 -36.24
N ARG A 5 -3.64 4.63 -35.36
CA ARG A 5 -3.34 3.54 -34.44
C ARG A 5 -4.63 3.34 -33.64
N ARG A 6 -5.19 2.13 -33.67
CA ARG A 6 -6.33 1.80 -32.80
C ARG A 6 -5.93 2.15 -31.37
N ALA A 7 -6.88 2.69 -30.60
CA ALA A 7 -6.65 2.90 -29.17
C ALA A 7 -6.14 1.59 -28.54
N PRO A 8 -5.25 1.64 -27.54
CA PRO A 8 -4.81 0.43 -26.84
C PRO A 8 -5.95 -0.25 -26.10
N LEU A 9 -5.94 -1.59 -26.04
CA LEU A 9 -6.88 -2.36 -25.22
C LEU A 9 -6.37 -2.41 -23.77
N VAL A 10 -7.20 -2.00 -22.82
CA VAL A 10 -6.93 -2.14 -21.37
C VAL A 10 -7.64 -3.38 -20.84
N SER A 11 -6.89 -4.34 -20.28
CA SER A 11 -7.48 -5.46 -19.54
C SER A 11 -7.53 -5.14 -18.06
N VAL A 12 -8.71 -5.29 -17.46
CA VAL A 12 -8.96 -5.08 -16.03
C VAL A 12 -9.22 -6.43 -15.38
N VAL A 13 -8.46 -6.76 -14.34
CA VAL A 13 -8.75 -7.93 -13.51
C VAL A 13 -9.49 -7.49 -12.26
N VAL A 14 -10.65 -8.08 -12.00
CA VAL A 14 -11.53 -7.74 -10.86
C VAL A 14 -11.69 -8.98 -9.97
N PRO A 15 -10.91 -9.12 -8.89
CA PRO A 15 -11.08 -10.22 -7.93
C PRO A 15 -12.30 -9.98 -7.04
N VAL A 16 -13.17 -10.98 -6.92
CA VAL A 16 -14.47 -10.90 -6.24
C VAL A 16 -14.56 -11.98 -5.17
N HIS A 17 -14.84 -11.57 -3.92
CA HIS A 17 -15.14 -12.49 -2.83
C HIS A 17 -15.96 -11.79 -1.74
N SER A 18 -17.21 -12.21 -1.51
CA SER A 18 -18.07 -11.64 -0.44
C SER A 18 -18.29 -10.12 -0.52
N VAL A 19 -18.66 -9.62 -1.70
CA VAL A 19 -18.81 -8.18 -2.00
C VAL A 19 -20.15 -7.84 -2.66
N GLU A 20 -21.21 -8.62 -2.42
CA GLU A 20 -22.53 -8.45 -3.04
C GLU A 20 -23.03 -6.99 -2.98
N ALA A 21 -22.76 -6.29 -1.87
CA ALA A 21 -23.21 -4.91 -1.65
C ALA A 21 -22.49 -3.85 -2.48
N TRP A 22 -21.26 -4.10 -2.98
CA TRP A 22 -20.42 -3.10 -3.63
C TRP A 22 -20.12 -3.40 -5.10
N LEU A 23 -20.15 -4.68 -5.48
CA LEU A 23 -19.83 -5.11 -6.84
C LEU A 23 -20.62 -4.37 -7.94
N PRO A 24 -21.92 -4.06 -7.78
CA PRO A 24 -22.66 -3.28 -8.78
C PRO A 24 -22.05 -1.89 -9.06
N ASP A 25 -21.65 -1.15 -8.02
CA ASP A 25 -21.02 0.17 -8.18
C ASP A 25 -19.65 0.05 -8.87
N CYS A 26 -18.88 -0.97 -8.47
CA CYS A 26 -17.57 -1.27 -9.04
C CYS A 26 -17.67 -1.50 -10.56
N LEU A 27 -18.55 -2.43 -10.99
CA LEU A 27 -18.73 -2.75 -12.42
C LEU A 27 -19.37 -1.60 -13.20
N ALA A 28 -20.31 -0.86 -12.60
CA ALA A 28 -20.87 0.34 -13.21
C ALA A 28 -19.79 1.40 -13.50
N SER A 29 -18.82 1.58 -12.59
CA SER A 29 -17.71 2.53 -12.77
C SER A 29 -16.78 2.15 -13.93
N LEU A 30 -16.61 0.85 -14.17
CA LEU A 30 -15.86 0.33 -15.31
C LEU A 30 -16.58 0.59 -16.63
N VAL A 31 -17.90 0.40 -16.66
CA VAL A 31 -18.75 0.71 -17.83
C VAL A 31 -18.74 2.19 -18.16
N ALA A 32 -18.66 3.06 -17.15
CA ALA A 32 -18.62 4.50 -17.30
C ALA A 32 -17.27 5.08 -17.78
N GLN A 33 -16.25 4.25 -18.01
CA GLN A 33 -14.93 4.72 -18.46
C GLN A 33 -14.98 5.40 -19.83
N THR A 34 -14.32 6.56 -19.92
CA THR A 34 -14.17 7.34 -21.16
C THR A 34 -13.18 6.71 -22.15
N HIS A 35 -12.20 5.95 -21.66
CA HIS A 35 -11.39 5.06 -22.50
C HIS A 35 -12.21 3.80 -22.82
N THR A 36 -13.00 3.83 -23.89
CA THR A 36 -14.01 2.78 -24.14
C THR A 36 -13.47 1.41 -24.55
N ARG A 37 -12.17 1.33 -24.91
CA ARG A 37 -11.54 0.09 -25.38
C ARG A 37 -10.87 -0.65 -24.21
N TRP A 38 -11.70 -1.33 -23.44
CA TRP A 38 -11.29 -2.20 -22.36
C TRP A 38 -11.98 -3.57 -22.44
N GLU A 39 -11.42 -4.54 -21.73
CA GLU A 39 -12.07 -5.81 -21.36
C GLU A 39 -11.86 -6.06 -19.87
N ALA A 40 -12.74 -6.84 -19.25
CA ALA A 40 -12.67 -7.17 -17.83
C ALA A 40 -12.73 -8.68 -17.63
N VAL A 41 -11.86 -9.18 -16.75
CA VAL A 41 -11.93 -10.55 -16.23
C VAL A 41 -12.29 -10.44 -14.76
N VAL A 42 -13.57 -10.72 -14.47
CA VAL A 42 -14.09 -10.82 -13.11
C VAL A 42 -13.83 -12.24 -12.62
N VAL A 43 -13.07 -12.37 -11.54
CA VAL A 43 -12.74 -13.66 -10.94
C VAL A 43 -13.50 -13.79 -9.64
N ASP A 44 -14.59 -14.56 -9.66
CA ASP A 44 -15.33 -14.93 -8.46
C ASP A 44 -14.58 -16.04 -7.72
N ASP A 45 -13.91 -15.67 -6.63
CA ASP A 45 -13.04 -16.53 -5.84
C ASP A 45 -13.84 -17.32 -4.80
N GLY A 46 -14.86 -18.03 -5.27
CA GLY A 46 -15.73 -18.87 -4.46
C GLY A 46 -16.52 -18.07 -3.44
N SER A 47 -17.21 -17.01 -3.88
CA SER A 47 -18.03 -16.17 -3.00
C SER A 47 -19.14 -16.99 -2.30
N PRO A 48 -19.37 -16.77 -0.99
CA PRO A 48 -20.46 -17.41 -0.24
C PRO A 48 -21.79 -16.65 -0.33
N ASP A 49 -21.80 -15.46 -0.93
CA ASP A 49 -22.95 -14.59 -1.15
C ASP A 49 -23.33 -14.52 -2.63
N ARG A 50 -24.19 -13.58 -3.04
CA ARG A 50 -24.63 -13.49 -4.44
C ARG A 50 -23.64 -12.76 -5.36
N SER A 51 -22.39 -12.53 -4.92
CA SER A 51 -21.40 -11.82 -5.75
C SER A 51 -21.15 -12.51 -7.10
N GLY A 52 -21.07 -13.84 -7.11
CA GLY A 52 -20.93 -14.63 -8.34
C GLY A 52 -22.12 -14.48 -9.29
N GLU A 53 -23.35 -14.56 -8.76
CA GLU A 53 -24.59 -14.36 -9.53
C GLU A 53 -24.63 -12.94 -10.14
N ILE A 54 -24.28 -11.92 -9.36
CA ILE A 54 -24.23 -10.53 -9.81
C ILE A 54 -23.20 -10.38 -10.94
N ALA A 55 -22.02 -10.97 -10.81
CA ALA A 55 -21.00 -10.93 -11.86
C ALA A 55 -21.52 -11.54 -13.18
N ASP A 56 -22.23 -12.67 -13.11
CA ASP A 56 -22.84 -13.32 -14.28
C ASP A 56 -23.93 -12.46 -14.93
N GLU A 57 -24.79 -11.83 -14.11
CA GLU A 57 -25.80 -10.89 -14.58
C GLU A 57 -25.18 -9.71 -15.36
N TRP A 58 -24.07 -9.15 -14.86
CA TRP A 58 -23.34 -8.10 -15.57
C TRP A 58 -22.73 -8.59 -16.89
N ALA A 59 -22.08 -9.77 -16.89
CA ALA A 59 -21.48 -10.33 -18.10
C ALA A 59 -22.51 -10.68 -19.19
N ALA A 60 -23.76 -10.98 -18.80
CA ALA A 60 -24.86 -11.19 -19.75
C ALA A 60 -25.24 -9.90 -20.51
N HIS A 61 -25.03 -8.72 -19.92
CA HIS A 61 -25.43 -7.42 -20.49
C HIS A 61 -24.26 -6.59 -21.05
N GLU A 62 -23.04 -6.80 -20.55
CA GLU A 62 -21.85 -6.10 -20.97
C GLU A 62 -20.82 -7.09 -21.57
N PRO A 63 -20.73 -7.19 -22.91
CA PRO A 63 -19.90 -8.21 -23.57
C PRO A 63 -18.39 -8.01 -23.40
N ARG A 64 -17.96 -6.87 -22.83
CA ARG A 64 -16.56 -6.64 -22.44
C ARG A 64 -16.19 -7.32 -21.11
N ILE A 65 -17.17 -7.80 -20.34
CA ILE A 65 -16.97 -8.48 -19.06
C ILE A 65 -17.02 -10.00 -19.28
N ARG A 66 -16.06 -10.71 -18.70
CA ARG A 66 -16.02 -12.17 -18.61
C ARG A 66 -15.88 -12.59 -17.15
N VAL A 67 -16.68 -13.57 -16.74
CA VAL A 67 -16.59 -14.16 -15.39
C VAL A 67 -15.80 -15.47 -15.43
N VAL A 68 -14.99 -15.69 -14.39
CA VAL A 68 -14.30 -16.94 -14.09
C VAL A 68 -14.58 -17.28 -12.63
N HIS A 69 -15.15 -18.45 -12.37
CA HIS A 69 -15.36 -18.92 -11.00
C HIS A 69 -14.24 -19.87 -10.58
N THR A 70 -13.69 -19.64 -9.40
CA THR A 70 -12.68 -20.49 -8.77
C THR A 70 -13.14 -20.94 -7.37
N ALA A 71 -12.46 -21.95 -6.82
CA ALA A 71 -12.53 -22.16 -5.37
C ALA A 71 -11.67 -21.09 -4.69
N ASN A 72 -12.09 -20.63 -3.50
CA ASN A 72 -11.40 -19.57 -2.75
C ASN A 72 -9.91 -19.90 -2.55
N GLY A 73 -9.05 -19.14 -3.24
CA GLY A 73 -7.59 -19.20 -3.14
C GLY A 73 -6.97 -17.93 -2.56
N GLY A 74 -7.78 -16.91 -2.29
CA GLY A 74 -7.35 -15.61 -1.81
C GLY A 74 -7.04 -14.63 -2.94
N LEU A 75 -6.90 -13.35 -2.57
CA LEU A 75 -6.81 -12.21 -3.48
C LEU A 75 -5.69 -12.35 -4.53
N GLY A 76 -4.49 -12.78 -4.13
CA GLY A 76 -3.38 -13.01 -5.04
C GLY A 76 -3.64 -14.11 -6.08
N ALA A 77 -4.26 -15.21 -5.65
CA ALA A 77 -4.62 -16.33 -6.54
C ALA A 77 -5.69 -15.89 -7.55
N ALA A 78 -6.71 -15.16 -7.10
CA ALA A 78 -7.76 -14.62 -7.96
C ALA A 78 -7.19 -13.65 -9.01
N ARG A 79 -6.28 -12.74 -8.61
CA ARG A 79 -5.60 -11.85 -9.57
C ARG A 79 -4.75 -12.63 -10.57
N ASN A 80 -3.98 -13.63 -10.11
CA ASN A 80 -3.18 -14.49 -10.99
C ASN A 80 -4.04 -15.31 -11.96
N GLU A 81 -5.20 -15.79 -11.53
CA GLU A 81 -6.15 -16.46 -12.40
C GLU A 81 -6.65 -15.50 -13.48
N GLY A 82 -7.05 -14.28 -13.10
CA GLY A 82 -7.50 -13.26 -14.04
C GLY A 82 -6.45 -12.98 -15.14
N LEU A 83 -5.17 -12.92 -14.76
CA LEU A 83 -4.05 -12.74 -15.68
C LEU A 83 -3.92 -13.83 -16.75
N ARG A 84 -4.47 -15.03 -16.54
CA ARG A 84 -4.46 -16.09 -17.56
C ARG A 84 -5.43 -15.81 -18.71
N HIS A 85 -6.37 -14.90 -18.52
CA HIS A 85 -7.46 -14.64 -19.46
C HIS A 85 -7.39 -13.28 -20.17
N VAL A 86 -6.50 -12.39 -19.73
CA VAL A 86 -6.33 -11.04 -20.32
C VAL A 86 -5.63 -11.07 -21.68
N ARG A 87 -5.96 -10.10 -22.54
CA ARG A 87 -5.48 -9.99 -23.93
C ARG A 87 -5.01 -8.59 -24.30
N GLY A 88 -5.23 -7.61 -23.43
CA GLY A 88 -4.97 -6.19 -23.64
C GLY A 88 -3.51 -5.84 -23.83
N ASP A 89 -3.28 -4.66 -24.41
CA ASP A 89 -1.95 -4.05 -24.49
C ASP A 89 -1.49 -3.58 -23.10
N TYR A 90 -2.46 -3.19 -22.27
CA TYR A 90 -2.28 -2.77 -20.88
C TYR A 90 -3.07 -3.65 -19.92
N LEU A 91 -2.62 -3.66 -18.67
CA LEU A 91 -3.16 -4.44 -17.56
C LEU A 91 -3.33 -3.53 -16.34
N THR A 92 -4.47 -3.64 -15.68
CA THR A 92 -4.74 -3.02 -14.37
C THR A 92 -5.60 -3.94 -13.52
N PHE A 93 -5.74 -3.61 -12.25
CA PHE A 93 -6.46 -4.36 -11.25
C PHE A 93 -7.45 -3.43 -10.58
N LEU A 94 -8.67 -3.92 -10.32
CA LEU A 94 -9.72 -3.15 -9.68
C LEU A 94 -10.31 -4.00 -8.57
N ASP A 95 -10.16 -3.56 -7.33
CA ASP A 95 -10.75 -4.25 -6.19
C ASP A 95 -12.28 -4.08 -6.23
N SER A 96 -12.99 -5.17 -5.93
CA SER A 96 -14.41 -5.32 -6.25
C SER A 96 -15.36 -4.52 -5.35
N ASP A 97 -14.84 -3.89 -4.29
CA ASP A 97 -15.57 -2.97 -3.41
C ASP A 97 -15.26 -1.49 -3.66
N ASP A 98 -14.41 -1.19 -4.64
CA ASP A 98 -13.97 0.16 -4.99
C ASP A 98 -14.57 0.68 -6.30
N VAL A 99 -14.24 1.93 -6.65
CA VAL A 99 -14.75 2.63 -7.84
C VAL A 99 -13.61 3.30 -8.61
N VAL A 100 -13.63 3.20 -9.94
CA VAL A 100 -12.70 3.93 -10.82
C VAL A 100 -13.34 5.20 -11.40
N PRO A 101 -12.71 6.39 -11.26
CA PRO A 101 -13.16 7.62 -11.89
C PRO A 101 -13.28 7.50 -13.42
N PRO A 102 -14.25 8.15 -14.08
CA PRO A 102 -14.51 7.97 -15.52
C PRO A 102 -13.33 8.25 -16.45
N THR A 103 -12.36 9.06 -16.03
CA THR A 103 -11.18 9.44 -16.83
C THR A 103 -9.90 8.67 -16.49
N ALA A 104 -9.93 7.83 -15.44
CA ALA A 104 -8.75 7.21 -14.86
C ALA A 104 -7.89 6.47 -15.90
N TYR A 105 -8.50 5.56 -16.66
CA TYR A 105 -7.75 4.78 -17.66
C TYR A 105 -7.33 5.61 -18.86
N ALA A 106 -8.13 6.62 -19.25
CA ALA A 106 -7.74 7.52 -20.33
C ALA A 106 -6.50 8.35 -19.96
N GLU A 107 -6.39 8.79 -18.71
CA GLU A 107 -5.24 9.54 -18.20
C GLU A 107 -3.97 8.67 -18.12
N LEU A 108 -4.08 7.47 -17.55
CA LEU A 108 -2.96 6.53 -17.46
C LEU A 108 -2.46 6.08 -18.84
N VAL A 109 -3.37 5.70 -19.75
CA VAL A 109 -3.01 5.33 -21.13
C VAL A 109 -2.35 6.50 -21.85
N ARG A 110 -2.91 7.71 -21.73
CA ARG A 110 -2.34 8.91 -22.37
C ARG A 110 -0.92 9.17 -21.88
N SER A 111 -0.65 9.05 -20.58
CA SER A 111 0.69 9.22 -20.05
C SER A 111 1.66 8.21 -20.67
N LEU A 112 1.29 6.93 -20.67
CA LEU A 112 2.16 5.86 -21.17
C LEU A 112 2.44 5.93 -22.66
N GLU A 113 1.43 6.32 -23.46
CA GLU A 113 1.62 6.51 -24.90
C GLU A 113 2.53 7.73 -25.21
N LEU A 114 2.59 8.72 -24.33
CA LEU A 114 3.47 9.89 -24.49
C LEU A 114 4.89 9.65 -23.98
N SER A 115 5.04 9.04 -22.81
CA SER A 115 6.34 8.83 -22.15
C SER A 115 7.08 7.62 -22.69
N GLY A 116 6.36 6.59 -23.13
CA GLY A 116 6.93 5.28 -23.41
C GLY A 116 7.32 4.48 -22.18
N SER A 117 6.94 4.92 -20.97
CA SER A 117 7.17 4.20 -19.71
C SER A 117 6.50 2.82 -19.70
N ASP A 118 7.00 1.95 -18.82
CA ASP A 118 6.54 0.57 -18.66
C ASP A 118 5.20 0.49 -17.92
N PHE A 119 4.97 1.39 -16.97
CA PHE A 119 3.70 1.53 -16.26
C PHE A 119 3.52 2.95 -15.69
N ALA A 120 2.28 3.29 -15.32
CA ALA A 120 1.94 4.56 -14.68
C ALA A 120 1.19 4.29 -13.37
N THR A 121 1.42 5.15 -12.38
CA THR A 121 0.66 5.19 -11.13
C THR A 121 -0.01 6.55 -10.97
N GLY A 122 -1.23 6.58 -10.43
CA GLY A 122 -1.98 7.80 -10.15
C GLY A 122 -2.36 7.93 -8.68
N SER A 123 -2.68 9.15 -8.27
CA SER A 123 -3.17 9.43 -6.92
C SER A 123 -4.59 8.91 -6.71
N ILE A 124 -5.04 8.92 -5.46
CA ILE A 124 -6.24 8.23 -5.01
C ILE A 124 -6.99 9.11 -4.00
N VAL A 125 -8.29 8.91 -3.89
CA VAL A 125 -9.07 9.45 -2.78
C VAL A 125 -9.68 8.33 -1.97
N ARG A 126 -9.77 8.52 -0.65
CA ARG A 126 -10.59 7.68 0.21
C ARG A 126 -12.03 8.13 0.12
N TRP A 127 -12.91 7.18 -0.10
CA TRP A 127 -14.35 7.37 -0.03
C TRP A 127 -14.83 6.94 1.35
N GLU A 128 -15.01 7.94 2.20
CA GLU A 128 -15.49 7.83 3.57
C GLU A 128 -16.94 8.34 3.66
N ALA A 129 -17.57 8.21 4.82
CA ALA A 129 -18.98 8.55 5.01
C ALA A 129 -19.28 10.05 4.76
N ASP A 130 -18.29 10.92 4.95
CA ASP A 130 -18.38 12.37 4.80
C ASP A 130 -17.87 12.90 3.45
N GLY A 131 -17.32 12.04 2.59
CA GLY A 131 -16.93 12.41 1.23
C GLY A 131 -15.68 11.71 0.68
N LEU A 132 -15.12 12.34 -0.36
CA LEU A 132 -13.88 11.91 -1.01
C LEU A 132 -12.70 12.76 -0.50
N HIS A 133 -11.68 12.11 0.05
CA HIS A 133 -10.52 12.78 0.64
C HIS A 133 -9.22 12.23 0.08
N GLU A 134 -8.38 13.09 -0.51
CA GLU A 134 -7.03 12.68 -0.93
C GLU A 134 -6.12 12.57 0.31
N PRO A 135 -5.57 11.39 0.63
CA PRO A 135 -4.70 11.28 1.79
C PRO A 135 -3.42 12.11 1.61
N PRO A 136 -2.95 12.84 2.65
CA PRO A 136 -1.78 13.71 2.53
C PRO A 136 -0.51 13.00 2.04
N TRP A 137 -0.33 11.74 2.41
CA TRP A 137 0.82 10.94 1.95
C TRP A 137 0.69 10.56 0.47
N MET A 138 -0.50 10.28 -0.05
CA MET A 138 -0.68 10.03 -1.49
C MET A 138 -0.43 11.29 -2.31
N ARG A 139 -0.96 12.43 -1.85
CA ARG A 139 -0.67 13.73 -2.45
C ARG A 139 0.83 14.01 -2.49
N ARG A 140 1.55 13.74 -1.40
CA ARG A 140 3.03 13.91 -1.32
C ARG A 140 3.76 13.04 -2.33
N LEU A 141 3.33 11.77 -2.47
CA LEU A 141 3.96 10.83 -3.41
C LEU A 141 3.71 11.22 -4.88
N HIS A 142 2.53 11.75 -5.19
CA HIS A 142 2.07 11.94 -6.56
C HIS A 142 2.18 13.36 -7.12
N HIS A 143 2.38 14.38 -6.26
CA HIS A 143 2.51 15.77 -6.70
C HIS A 143 3.98 16.23 -6.74
N PRO A 144 4.45 16.86 -7.84
CA PRO A 144 3.75 17.03 -9.11
C PRO A 144 3.85 15.78 -9.99
N THR A 145 3.07 15.77 -11.07
CA THR A 145 3.20 14.77 -12.14
C THR A 145 4.63 14.70 -12.68
N ARG A 146 5.17 13.48 -12.78
CA ARG A 146 6.53 13.17 -13.28
C ARG A 146 6.46 11.96 -14.22
N THR A 147 7.27 11.92 -15.26
CA THR A 147 7.23 10.84 -16.27
C THR A 147 8.62 10.30 -16.58
N GLY A 148 8.70 9.03 -16.99
CA GLY A 148 9.94 8.38 -17.39
C GLY A 148 10.95 8.13 -16.25
N LEU A 149 10.47 8.15 -15.00
CA LEU A 149 11.28 7.96 -13.80
C LEU A 149 11.82 6.54 -13.71
N ARG A 150 12.93 6.39 -13.00
CA ARG A 150 13.31 5.14 -12.34
C ARG A 150 13.20 5.29 -10.82
N VAL A 151 13.29 4.19 -10.10
CA VAL A 151 13.14 4.18 -8.62
C VAL A 151 14.20 5.04 -7.96
N GLU A 152 15.40 5.14 -8.53
CA GLU A 152 16.51 5.94 -8.01
C GLU A 152 16.19 7.46 -8.08
N ASP A 153 15.33 7.88 -9.01
CA ASP A 153 14.90 9.28 -9.13
C ASP A 153 13.86 9.68 -8.07
N HIS A 154 13.09 8.72 -7.54
CA HIS A 154 12.00 8.95 -6.60
C HIS A 154 11.73 7.72 -5.71
N PRO A 155 12.63 7.35 -4.78
CA PRO A 155 12.53 6.11 -4.02
C PRO A 155 11.34 6.08 -3.05
N GLU A 156 10.81 7.25 -2.67
CA GLU A 156 9.63 7.37 -1.82
C GLU A 156 8.38 6.73 -2.45
N ILE A 157 8.33 6.61 -3.77
CA ILE A 157 7.20 5.97 -4.47
C ILE A 157 7.01 4.51 -4.08
N LEU A 158 8.03 3.84 -3.51
CA LEU A 158 7.90 2.49 -2.98
C LEU A 158 6.88 2.40 -1.82
N GLY A 159 6.48 3.53 -1.23
CA GLY A 159 5.36 3.61 -0.29
C GLY A 159 3.97 3.57 -0.94
N ASP A 160 3.86 3.74 -2.27
CA ASP A 160 2.62 3.52 -3.03
C ASP A 160 2.51 2.04 -3.41
N VAL A 161 2.05 1.25 -2.46
CA VAL A 161 2.10 -0.22 -2.52
C VAL A 161 0.93 -0.88 -3.25
N PHE A 162 -0.07 -0.12 -3.68
CA PHE A 162 -1.33 -0.69 -4.16
C PHE A 162 -1.22 -1.25 -5.58
N ALA A 163 -1.93 -2.34 -5.85
CA ALA A 163 -2.04 -2.89 -7.19
C ALA A 163 -2.93 -2.02 -8.11
N TRP A 164 -3.95 -1.39 -7.54
CA TRP A 164 -5.14 -0.94 -8.25
C TRP A 164 -5.09 0.49 -8.80
N ASN A 165 -4.15 1.33 -8.34
CA ASN A 165 -3.95 2.68 -8.87
C ASN A 165 -2.93 2.73 -10.03
N LYS A 166 -2.65 1.57 -10.64
CA LYS A 166 -1.58 1.39 -11.63
C LYS A 166 -2.09 0.78 -12.93
N LEU A 167 -1.51 1.22 -14.04
CA LEU A 167 -1.69 0.64 -15.36
C LEU A 167 -0.34 0.21 -15.91
N PHE A 168 -0.19 -1.08 -16.18
CA PHE A 168 1.05 -1.70 -16.65
C PHE A 168 0.96 -2.01 -18.14
N ARG A 169 2.04 -1.82 -18.90
CA ARG A 169 2.18 -2.48 -20.20
C ARG A 169 2.24 -3.99 -19.98
N ARG A 170 1.38 -4.76 -20.66
CA ARG A 170 1.36 -6.22 -20.47
C ARG A 170 2.70 -6.86 -20.84
N SER A 171 3.37 -6.36 -21.88
CA SER A 171 4.69 -6.84 -22.28
C SER A 171 5.76 -6.63 -21.20
N PHE A 172 5.69 -5.53 -20.45
CA PHE A 172 6.58 -5.30 -19.32
C PHE A 172 6.26 -6.27 -18.17
N TRP A 173 4.98 -6.38 -17.81
CA TRP A 173 4.53 -7.28 -16.75
C TRP A 173 5.01 -8.73 -16.99
N GLU A 174 4.84 -9.22 -18.21
CA GLU A 174 5.30 -10.54 -18.63
C GLU A 174 6.83 -10.64 -18.66
N GLY A 175 7.51 -9.67 -19.28
CA GLY A 175 8.96 -9.66 -19.43
C GLY A 175 9.74 -9.53 -18.12
N ALA A 176 9.19 -8.81 -17.14
CA ALA A 176 9.73 -8.68 -15.80
C ALA A 176 9.38 -9.87 -14.89
N GLY A 177 8.53 -10.80 -15.36
CA GLY A 177 8.11 -11.97 -14.60
C GLY A 177 7.23 -11.65 -13.39
N LEU A 178 6.51 -10.52 -13.41
CA LEU A 178 5.69 -10.08 -12.27
C LEU A 178 4.50 -11.00 -12.06
N ARG A 179 4.26 -11.42 -10.82
CA ARG A 179 3.11 -12.24 -10.39
C ARG A 179 2.75 -11.86 -8.97
N TRP A 180 1.51 -12.12 -8.56
CA TRP A 180 1.09 -11.92 -7.17
C TRP A 180 1.48 -13.12 -6.31
N PRO A 181 2.09 -12.92 -5.13
CA PRO A 181 2.18 -13.96 -4.11
C PRO A 181 0.80 -14.53 -3.78
N GLU A 182 0.72 -15.85 -3.60
CA GLU A 182 -0.52 -16.55 -3.26
C GLU A 182 -0.48 -17.03 -1.81
N GLY A 183 -1.65 -17.17 -1.18
CA GLY A 183 -1.77 -17.65 0.20
C GLY A 183 -1.29 -16.67 1.28
N ILE A 184 -1.15 -15.38 0.95
CA ILE A 184 -0.68 -14.33 1.85
C ILE A 184 -1.54 -13.06 1.70
N ARG A 185 -1.77 -12.33 2.80
CA ARG A 185 -2.34 -10.97 2.73
C ARG A 185 -1.32 -9.97 2.21
N TYR A 186 -1.80 -8.85 1.68
CA TYR A 186 -0.93 -7.75 1.24
C TYR A 186 0.03 -8.15 0.11
N GLU A 187 -0.41 -9.07 -0.74
CA GLU A 187 0.32 -9.58 -1.89
C GLU A 187 0.70 -8.49 -2.90
N ASP A 188 0.04 -7.33 -2.83
CA ASP A 188 0.33 -6.18 -3.66
C ASP A 188 1.72 -5.58 -3.41
N GLN A 189 2.18 -5.58 -2.16
CA GLN A 189 3.44 -4.96 -1.73
C GLN A 189 4.68 -5.52 -2.43
N PRO A 190 4.95 -6.85 -2.39
CA PRO A 190 6.13 -7.41 -3.03
C PRO A 190 6.16 -7.18 -4.54
N THR A 191 5.04 -7.41 -5.22
CA THR A 191 4.96 -7.31 -6.68
C THR A 191 5.06 -5.86 -7.15
N THR A 192 4.42 -4.92 -6.45
CA THR A 192 4.50 -3.50 -6.77
C THR A 192 5.91 -2.95 -6.53
N THR A 193 6.56 -3.34 -5.43
CA THR A 193 7.97 -3.01 -5.18
C THR A 193 8.87 -3.53 -6.31
N ARG A 194 8.69 -4.80 -6.71
CA ARG A 194 9.42 -5.41 -7.82
C ARG A 194 9.17 -4.68 -9.15
N ALA A 195 7.95 -4.19 -9.40
CA ALA A 195 7.62 -3.42 -10.59
C ALA A 195 8.40 -2.10 -10.65
N PHE A 196 8.39 -1.32 -9.57
CA PHE A 196 9.16 -0.06 -9.46
C PHE A 196 10.66 -0.26 -9.65
N LEU A 197 11.22 -1.34 -9.10
CA LEU A 197 12.65 -1.68 -9.27
C LEU A 197 13.01 -2.09 -10.70
N SER A 198 12.05 -2.64 -11.45
CA SER A 198 12.31 -3.22 -12.79
C SER A 198 12.12 -2.24 -13.94
N GLY A 199 11.14 -1.35 -13.83
CA GLY A 199 10.61 -0.58 -14.95
C GLY A 199 10.91 0.91 -14.88
N ARG A 200 10.67 1.59 -16.00
CA ARG A 200 10.42 3.04 -16.01
C ARG A 200 8.96 3.32 -15.76
N PHE A 201 8.67 4.36 -15.00
CA PHE A 201 7.29 4.68 -14.64
C PHE A 201 6.95 6.16 -14.68
N ASP A 202 5.66 6.41 -14.82
CA ASP A 202 5.05 7.72 -14.67
C ASP A 202 4.31 7.79 -13.33
N VAL A 203 4.38 8.95 -12.69
CA VAL A 203 3.67 9.28 -11.45
C VAL A 203 2.74 10.45 -11.76
N LEU A 204 1.44 10.25 -11.65
CA LEU A 204 0.42 11.25 -11.98
C LEU A 204 -0.25 11.79 -10.73
N GLU A 205 -0.46 13.11 -10.68
CA GLU A 205 -1.28 13.75 -9.63
C GLU A 205 -2.78 13.48 -9.80
N ALA A 206 -3.18 12.99 -10.98
CA ALA A 206 -4.57 12.70 -11.29
C ALA A 206 -5.15 11.66 -10.32
N ILE A 207 -6.38 11.87 -9.87
CA ILE A 207 -7.12 10.91 -9.07
C ILE A 207 -7.64 9.82 -10.00
N VAL A 208 -7.03 8.63 -9.92
CA VAL A 208 -7.38 7.48 -10.79
C VAL A 208 -8.17 6.41 -10.05
N TYR A 209 -8.52 6.64 -8.79
CA TYR A 209 -9.19 5.64 -7.98
C TYR A 209 -9.91 6.21 -6.76
N HIS A 210 -11.08 5.66 -6.44
CA HIS A 210 -11.85 5.92 -5.23
C HIS A 210 -11.82 4.68 -4.33
N TRP A 211 -11.00 4.73 -3.29
CA TRP A 211 -10.82 3.65 -2.33
C TRP A 211 -11.90 3.73 -1.23
N ARG A 212 -12.83 2.79 -1.23
CA ARG A 212 -13.99 2.76 -0.32
C ARG A 212 -13.58 2.27 1.07
N ILE A 213 -13.88 3.07 2.09
CA ILE A 213 -13.70 2.68 3.48
C ILE A 213 -15.00 2.07 4.00
N ARG A 214 -15.02 0.74 4.16
CA ARG A 214 -16.17 -0.01 4.67
C ARG A 214 -16.35 0.21 6.17
N THR A 215 -17.57 0.56 6.57
CA THR A 215 -17.95 0.76 7.98
C THR A 215 -18.24 -0.55 8.71
N ASP A 216 -18.37 -1.67 7.99
CA ASP A 216 -18.64 -3.00 8.56
C ASP A 216 -17.41 -3.65 9.21
N GLY A 217 -16.21 -3.07 9.04
CA GLY A 217 -14.98 -3.57 9.65
C GLY A 217 -14.43 -4.87 9.04
N THR A 218 -14.99 -5.33 7.93
CA THR A 218 -14.66 -6.66 7.36
C THR A 218 -13.47 -6.64 6.39
N SER A 219 -12.90 -5.46 6.09
CA SER A 219 -11.74 -5.35 5.20
C SER A 219 -10.53 -6.07 5.79
N ILE A 220 -9.76 -6.75 4.93
CA ILE A 220 -8.46 -7.36 5.27
C ILE A 220 -7.59 -6.34 6.01
N THR A 221 -7.57 -5.10 5.54
CA THR A 221 -6.74 -4.03 6.10
C THR A 221 -7.19 -3.55 7.48
N GLN A 222 -8.28 -4.07 8.05
CA GLN A 222 -8.81 -3.67 9.36
C GLN A 222 -8.52 -4.71 10.48
N GLN A 223 -7.83 -5.82 10.18
CA GLN A 223 -7.61 -6.95 11.12
C GLN A 223 -6.21 -7.01 11.77
N ARG A 224 -5.55 -5.84 11.96
CA ARG A 224 -4.14 -5.72 12.37
C ARG A 224 -3.76 -6.30 13.75
N ALA A 225 -4.76 -6.52 14.61
CA ALA A 225 -4.54 -7.10 15.94
C ALA A 225 -4.33 -8.63 15.91
N SER A 226 -4.57 -9.30 14.77
CA SER A 226 -4.36 -10.74 14.67
C SER A 226 -2.89 -11.10 14.46
N VAL A 227 -2.46 -12.22 15.03
CA VAL A 227 -1.10 -12.77 14.83
C VAL A 227 -0.85 -13.09 13.36
N LEU A 228 -1.86 -13.64 12.67
CA LEU A 228 -1.76 -13.98 11.26
C LEU A 228 -1.54 -12.75 10.37
N ASP A 229 -2.24 -11.64 10.63
CA ASP A 229 -2.02 -10.37 9.91
C ASP A 229 -0.58 -9.89 10.07
N LEU A 230 -0.06 -9.86 11.30
CA LEU A 230 1.30 -9.43 11.57
C LEU A 230 2.33 -10.37 10.94
N ALA A 231 2.07 -11.68 10.91
CA ALA A 231 2.94 -12.66 10.26
C ALA A 231 3.01 -12.45 8.74
N ASP A 232 1.86 -12.32 8.08
CA ASP A 232 1.77 -12.01 6.65
C ASP A 232 2.43 -10.66 6.34
N ARG A 233 2.28 -9.68 7.23
CA ARG A 233 2.95 -8.38 7.12
C ARG A 233 4.46 -8.49 7.16
N TRP A 234 5.01 -9.31 8.06
CA TRP A 234 6.45 -9.52 8.10
C TRP A 234 6.95 -10.24 6.86
N GLU A 235 6.23 -11.26 6.40
CA GLU A 235 6.64 -12.03 5.24
C GLU A 235 6.63 -11.16 3.96
N THR A 236 5.58 -10.38 3.72
CA THR A 236 5.56 -9.43 2.60
C THR A 236 6.68 -8.39 2.68
N LYS A 237 7.02 -7.88 3.87
CA LYS A 237 8.17 -6.99 4.05
C LYS A 237 9.50 -7.67 3.72
N ARG A 238 9.69 -8.93 4.12
CA ARG A 238 10.89 -9.71 3.75
C ARG A 238 11.00 -9.88 2.25
N MET A 239 9.90 -10.21 1.57
CA MET A 239 9.86 -10.38 0.11
C MET A 239 10.20 -9.06 -0.62
N SER A 240 9.63 -7.94 -0.16
CA SER A 240 9.94 -6.62 -0.72
C SER A 240 11.40 -6.22 -0.46
N LEU A 241 11.91 -6.42 0.76
CA LEU A 241 13.30 -6.11 1.08
C LEU A 241 14.27 -6.96 0.27
N ALA A 242 14.01 -8.26 0.13
CA ALA A 242 14.81 -9.14 -0.72
C ALA A 242 14.85 -8.65 -2.17
N SER A 243 13.72 -8.14 -2.69
CA SER A 243 13.67 -7.55 -4.04
C SER A 243 14.48 -6.27 -4.13
N VAL A 244 14.39 -5.39 -3.13
CA VAL A 244 15.14 -4.13 -3.08
C VAL A 244 16.65 -4.40 -2.98
N VAL A 245 17.09 -5.33 -2.14
CA VAL A 245 18.50 -5.72 -2.03
C VAL A 245 19.01 -6.36 -3.33
N ALA A 246 18.18 -7.14 -4.03
CA ALA A 246 18.57 -7.82 -5.25
C ALA A 246 18.61 -6.91 -6.49
N HIS A 247 17.84 -5.81 -6.51
CA HIS A 247 17.60 -5.03 -7.72
C HIS A 247 17.78 -3.51 -7.57
N GLY A 248 17.74 -2.99 -6.35
CA GLY A 248 17.99 -1.59 -6.05
C GLY A 248 19.46 -1.32 -5.77
N ASP A 249 19.83 -0.05 -5.75
CA ASP A 249 21.15 0.37 -5.24
C ASP A 249 21.14 0.54 -3.72
N GLU A 250 22.30 0.82 -3.14
CA GLU A 250 22.48 1.02 -1.70
C GLU A 250 21.60 2.17 -1.17
N SER A 251 21.48 3.26 -1.93
CA SER A 251 20.68 4.42 -1.52
C SER A 251 19.18 4.12 -1.49
N VAL A 252 18.68 3.35 -2.46
CA VAL A 252 17.29 2.88 -2.50
C VAL A 252 17.03 1.90 -1.37
N THR A 253 17.99 1.01 -1.08
CA THR A 253 17.89 0.04 0.02
C THR A 253 17.80 0.74 1.37
N ASP A 254 18.70 1.68 1.64
CA ASP A 254 18.69 2.47 2.86
C ASP A 254 17.40 3.28 3.00
N PHE A 255 16.97 3.94 1.93
CA PHE A 255 15.71 4.68 1.92
C PHE A 255 14.52 3.76 2.21
N PHE A 256 14.47 2.59 1.58
CA PHE A 256 13.38 1.63 1.74
C PHE A 256 13.29 1.14 3.19
N VAL A 257 14.40 0.75 3.80
CA VAL A 257 14.45 0.30 5.20
C VAL A 257 14.05 1.41 6.17
N ASP A 258 14.61 2.61 5.98
CA ASP A 258 14.43 3.70 6.94
C ASP A 258 13.09 4.41 6.80
N ARG A 259 12.55 4.52 5.58
CA ARG A 259 11.36 5.34 5.32
C ARG A 259 10.15 4.49 5.01
N VAL A 260 10.26 3.54 4.09
CA VAL A 260 9.11 2.79 3.57
C VAL A 260 8.70 1.68 4.53
N LEU A 261 9.61 0.78 4.89
CA LEU A 261 9.32 -0.33 5.81
C LEU A 261 8.96 0.15 7.21
N ALA A 262 9.71 1.14 7.71
CA ALA A 262 9.48 1.70 9.04
C ALA A 262 8.19 2.53 9.08
N GLY A 263 7.91 3.30 8.03
CA GLY A 263 6.71 4.14 7.92
C GLY A 263 5.38 3.36 7.97
N ASP A 264 5.44 2.05 7.83
CA ASP A 264 4.28 1.17 7.96
C ASP A 264 4.10 0.58 9.39
N LEU A 265 5.13 0.64 10.24
CA LEU A 265 5.09 0.03 11.58
C LEU A 265 4.27 0.81 12.60
N TRP A 266 4.13 2.13 12.46
CA TRP A 266 3.52 2.95 13.50
C TRP A 266 2.11 2.50 13.88
N ARG A 267 1.34 1.96 12.92
CA ARG A 267 -0.01 1.43 13.19
C ARG A 267 0.00 0.17 14.04
N TYR A 268 1.06 -0.65 13.94
CA TYR A 268 1.26 -1.80 14.79
C TYR A 268 1.69 -1.36 16.19
N PHE A 269 2.49 -0.30 16.32
CA PHE A 269 2.86 0.24 17.63
C PHE A 269 1.65 0.70 18.45
N LEU A 270 0.63 1.28 17.79
CA LEU A 270 -0.63 1.64 18.45
C LEU A 270 -1.39 0.45 19.07
N LEU A 271 -1.07 -0.79 18.66
CA LEU A 271 -1.71 -2.01 19.15
C LEU A 271 -0.89 -2.70 20.25
N VAL A 272 0.28 -2.17 20.62
CA VAL A 272 1.07 -2.70 21.73
C VAL A 272 0.28 -2.72 23.03
N PRO A 273 -0.49 -1.67 23.40
CA PRO A 273 -1.42 -1.76 24.52
C PRO A 273 -2.45 -2.87 24.29
N GLY A 274 -2.49 -3.85 25.20
CA GLY A 274 -3.48 -4.94 25.16
C GLY A 274 -3.21 -6.05 24.13
N CYS A 275 -2.06 -6.07 23.45
CA CYS A 275 -1.69 -7.21 22.60
C CYS A 275 -1.48 -8.51 23.41
N SER A 276 -1.54 -9.67 22.76
CA SER A 276 -1.16 -10.95 23.37
C SER A 276 0.36 -11.12 23.43
N ASP A 277 0.84 -12.04 24.27
CA ASP A 277 2.28 -12.37 24.37
C ASP A 277 2.85 -12.89 23.04
N GLU A 278 2.08 -13.71 22.33
CA GLU A 278 2.44 -14.24 21.01
C GLU A 278 2.59 -13.11 19.98
N TRP A 279 1.63 -12.18 19.97
CA TRP A 279 1.66 -11.05 19.05
C TRP A 279 2.83 -10.11 19.36
N TRP A 280 3.09 -9.85 20.65
CA TRP A 280 4.24 -9.05 21.08
C TRP A 280 5.57 -9.66 20.63
N GLU A 281 5.75 -10.96 20.85
CA GLU A 281 6.99 -11.63 20.46
C GLU A 281 7.18 -11.62 18.94
N LEU A 282 6.10 -11.76 18.18
CA LEU A 282 6.14 -11.65 16.72
C LEU A 282 6.50 -10.23 16.26
N LEU A 283 5.96 -9.18 16.90
CA LEU A 283 6.33 -7.80 16.59
C LEU A 283 7.82 -7.56 16.88
N ARG A 284 8.26 -7.93 18.08
CA ARG A 284 9.64 -7.74 18.54
C ARG A 284 10.65 -8.48 17.67
N SER A 285 10.37 -9.74 17.33
CA SER A 285 11.28 -10.55 16.50
C SER A 285 11.43 -9.98 15.09
N GLY A 286 10.34 -9.55 14.44
CA GLY A 286 10.43 -8.91 13.12
C GLY A 286 11.14 -7.55 13.15
N VAL A 287 10.94 -6.76 14.21
CA VAL A 287 11.70 -5.52 14.42
C VAL A 287 13.20 -5.81 14.60
N ALA A 288 13.55 -6.78 15.44
CA ALA A 288 14.93 -7.18 15.67
C ALA A 288 15.60 -7.75 14.41
N GLU A 289 14.85 -8.50 13.59
CA GLU A 289 15.33 -9.04 12.31
C GLU A 289 15.71 -7.93 11.33
N LEU A 290 14.82 -6.95 11.13
CA LEU A 290 14.97 -5.96 10.08
C LEU A 290 15.79 -4.72 10.52
N TRP A 291 15.74 -4.36 11.81
CA TRP A 291 16.42 -3.18 12.34
C TRP A 291 17.44 -3.49 13.46
N GLY A 292 17.68 -4.73 13.85
CA GLY A 292 18.59 -5.04 14.98
C GLY A 292 20.03 -4.54 14.81
N GLN A 293 20.50 -4.33 13.57
CA GLN A 293 21.83 -3.76 13.28
C GLN A 293 21.79 -2.27 12.88
N ARG A 294 20.60 -1.72 12.60
CA ARG A 294 20.42 -0.36 12.07
C ARG A 294 19.68 0.58 13.03
N SER A 295 18.83 0.05 13.90
CA SER A 295 17.87 0.70 14.78
C SER A 295 16.85 1.64 14.10
N LEU A 296 15.60 1.56 14.56
CA LEU A 296 14.48 2.41 14.18
C LEU A 296 14.70 3.87 14.61
N VAL A 297 15.69 4.18 15.45
CA VAL A 297 16.05 5.58 15.75
C VAL A 297 16.52 6.35 14.51
N HIS A 298 17.04 5.65 13.50
CA HIS A 298 17.44 6.25 12.22
C HIS A 298 16.29 6.31 11.21
N SER A 299 15.17 5.63 11.48
CA SER A 299 14.01 5.59 10.59
C SER A 299 13.29 6.95 10.45
N GLY A 300 12.42 7.07 9.44
CA GLY A 300 11.54 8.21 9.21
C GLY A 300 10.23 8.17 9.98
N LEU A 301 10.10 7.31 10.99
CA LEU A 301 8.94 7.30 11.86
C LEU A 301 8.76 8.65 12.57
N PRO A 302 7.50 9.11 12.77
CA PRO A 302 7.23 10.26 13.63
C PRO A 302 7.83 10.06 15.03
N PRO A 303 8.25 11.13 15.72
CA PRO A 303 9.05 11.03 16.94
C PRO A 303 8.54 10.03 18.00
N VAL A 304 7.25 10.08 18.34
CA VAL A 304 6.68 9.17 19.36
C VAL A 304 6.69 7.70 18.92
N HIS A 305 6.52 7.44 17.62
CA HIS A 305 6.55 6.09 17.07
C HIS A 305 7.98 5.60 16.86
N ARG A 306 8.93 6.50 16.59
CA ARG A 306 10.36 6.20 16.61
C ARG A 306 10.81 5.76 18.00
N LEU A 307 10.43 6.51 19.03
CA LEU A 307 10.68 6.14 20.43
C LEU A 307 10.05 4.78 20.78
N CYS A 308 8.78 4.57 20.38
CA CYS A 308 8.12 3.28 20.57
C CYS A 308 8.85 2.14 19.87
N GLY A 309 9.30 2.36 18.62
CA GLY A 309 10.07 1.39 17.86
C GLY A 309 11.36 0.99 18.58
N TRP A 310 12.09 1.96 19.12
CA TRP A 310 13.27 1.69 19.94
C TRP A 310 12.92 0.89 21.21
N LEU A 311 11.82 1.22 21.91
CA LEU A 311 11.39 0.43 23.08
C LEU A 311 11.05 -1.03 22.71
N VAL A 312 10.43 -1.25 21.55
CA VAL A 312 10.19 -2.59 21.00
C VAL A 312 11.51 -3.33 20.74
N GLU A 313 12.49 -2.66 20.11
CA GLU A 313 13.84 -3.23 19.91
C GLU A 313 14.49 -3.68 21.22
N GLN A 314 14.34 -2.88 22.28
CA GLN A 314 14.89 -3.20 23.60
C GLN A 314 14.04 -4.21 24.38
N GLY A 315 12.94 -4.72 23.81
CA GLY A 315 12.03 -5.64 24.49
C GLY A 315 11.26 -5.02 25.67
N ARG A 316 11.18 -3.68 25.72
CA ARG A 316 10.54 -2.92 26.81
C ARG A 316 9.04 -2.77 26.56
N ARG A 317 8.30 -3.88 26.68
CA ARG A 317 6.85 -3.93 26.37
C ARG A 317 6.04 -2.95 27.19
N ASP A 318 6.22 -2.94 28.50
CA ASP A 318 5.39 -2.12 29.40
C ASP A 318 5.60 -0.62 29.15
N ASP A 319 6.84 -0.21 28.90
CA ASP A 319 7.18 1.16 28.52
C ASP A 319 6.58 1.54 27.16
N ALA A 320 6.64 0.64 26.17
CA ALA A 320 6.04 0.85 24.85
C ALA A 320 4.51 0.98 24.95
N ALA A 321 3.86 0.14 25.77
CA ALA A 321 2.44 0.20 26.02
C ALA A 321 2.06 1.53 26.72
N ALA A 322 2.73 1.88 27.82
CA ALA A 322 2.48 3.12 28.55
C ALA A 322 2.67 4.36 27.67
N LEU A 323 3.70 4.36 26.82
CA LEU A 323 3.94 5.45 25.86
C LEU A 323 2.76 5.59 24.87
N MET A 324 2.28 4.49 24.29
CA MET A 324 1.18 4.55 23.31
C MET A 324 -0.16 4.88 23.97
N GLU A 325 -0.42 4.42 25.19
CA GLU A 325 -1.57 4.83 25.99
C GLU A 325 -1.54 6.34 26.29
N TRP A 326 -0.38 6.88 26.68
CA TRP A 326 -0.21 8.32 26.87
C TRP A 326 -0.43 9.11 25.58
N VAL A 327 0.16 8.65 24.45
CA VAL A 327 -0.03 9.29 23.14
C VAL A 327 -1.51 9.35 22.76
N ALA A 328 -2.30 8.32 23.08
CA ALA A 328 -3.74 8.31 22.82
C ALA A 328 -4.53 9.36 23.64
N THR A 329 -3.95 9.93 24.70
CA THR A 329 -4.57 11.00 25.50
C THR A 329 -4.27 12.41 24.98
N LEU A 330 -3.34 12.56 24.03
CA LEU A 330 -2.89 13.86 23.55
C LEU A 330 -3.86 14.44 22.52
N ASP A 331 -4.16 15.73 22.65
CA ASP A 331 -4.87 16.53 21.65
C ASP A 331 -3.85 17.33 20.81
N GLY A 332 -3.08 16.59 19.99
CA GLY A 332 -2.03 17.16 19.13
C GLY A 332 -0.66 16.48 19.29
N PRO A 333 0.43 17.13 18.80
CA PRO A 333 1.77 16.56 18.90
C PRO A 333 2.25 16.47 20.35
N ALA A 334 3.13 15.50 20.62
CA ALA A 334 3.73 15.31 21.93
C ALA A 334 4.49 16.58 22.41
N PRO A 335 4.42 16.90 23.72
CA PRO A 335 5.22 17.95 24.34
C PRO A 335 6.71 17.79 24.08
N ARG A 336 7.44 18.91 24.14
CA ARG A 336 8.84 19.00 23.72
C ARG A 336 9.64 19.82 24.71
N LEU A 337 10.87 19.39 24.97
CA LEU A 337 11.84 20.11 25.79
C LEU A 337 13.02 20.55 24.94
N GLN A 338 13.50 21.76 25.21
CA GLN A 338 14.75 22.25 24.67
C GLN A 338 15.86 22.08 25.71
N ASP A 339 16.97 21.46 25.32
CA ASP A 339 18.17 21.41 26.13
C ASP A 339 18.75 22.84 26.25
N PRO A 340 18.88 23.40 27.47
CA PRO A 340 19.37 24.77 27.65
C PRO A 340 20.83 24.99 27.23
N ALA A 341 21.64 23.93 27.20
CA ALA A 341 23.06 24.01 26.88
C ALA A 341 23.32 23.84 25.38
N THR A 342 22.58 22.96 24.70
CA THR A 342 22.80 22.66 23.27
C THR A 342 21.75 23.28 22.35
N GLY A 343 20.60 23.69 22.89
CA GLY A 343 19.45 24.16 22.11
C GLY A 343 18.71 23.03 21.37
N ALA A 344 19.15 21.77 21.51
CA ALA A 344 18.51 20.63 20.86
C ALA A 344 17.12 20.35 21.44
N LEU A 345 16.19 19.97 20.58
CA LEU A 345 14.82 19.63 20.98
C LEU A 345 14.68 18.11 21.13
N ARG A 346 13.94 17.68 22.15
CA ARG A 346 13.58 16.28 22.38
C ARG A 346 12.14 16.15 22.86
N LEU A 347 11.60 14.93 22.78
CA LEU A 347 10.30 14.58 23.37
C LEU A 347 10.32 14.81 24.88
N ASP A 348 9.28 15.45 25.38
CA ASP A 348 9.01 15.64 26.81
C ASP A 348 7.98 14.60 27.27
N VAL A 349 8.46 13.38 27.50
CA VAL A 349 7.64 12.28 28.00
C VAL A 349 7.60 12.37 29.54
N PRO A 350 6.41 12.41 30.16
CA PRO A 350 6.31 12.50 31.61
C PRO A 350 7.04 11.33 32.30
N PRO A 351 7.73 11.55 33.43
CA PRO A 351 8.41 10.48 34.17
C PRO A 351 7.48 9.35 34.65
N ALA A 352 6.18 9.63 34.79
CA ALA A 352 5.16 8.64 35.12
C ALA A 352 4.83 7.70 33.95
N VAL A 353 5.19 8.07 32.72
CA VAL A 353 4.99 7.29 31.49
C VAL A 353 6.27 6.54 31.12
N LEU A 354 7.43 7.22 31.20
CA LEU A 354 8.72 6.65 30.81
C LEU A 354 9.86 7.32 31.57
N ASP A 355 10.74 6.53 32.17
CA ASP A 355 12.01 7.04 32.69
C ASP A 355 12.96 7.34 31.53
N THR A 356 12.93 8.58 31.05
CA THR A 356 13.74 9.05 29.92
C THR A 356 15.25 9.01 30.18
N ALA A 357 15.71 8.86 31.42
CA ALA A 357 17.14 8.69 31.71
C ALA A 357 17.66 7.30 31.29
N THR A 358 16.77 6.33 31.06
CA THR A 358 17.09 4.97 30.61
C THR A 358 16.97 4.78 29.10
N VAL A 359 16.71 5.86 28.37
CA VAL A 359 16.41 5.85 26.94
C VAL A 359 17.57 6.47 26.17
N ASP A 360 17.89 5.92 25.01
CA ASP A 360 18.87 6.53 24.11
C ASP A 360 18.45 7.97 23.75
N ALA A 361 19.39 8.91 23.86
CA ALA A 361 19.14 10.31 23.56
C ALA A 361 18.66 10.51 22.11
N GLU A 362 19.12 9.69 21.16
CA GLU A 362 18.69 9.76 19.76
C GLU A 362 17.24 9.30 19.57
N ALA A 363 16.76 8.35 20.39
CA ALA A 363 15.36 7.90 20.36
C ALA A 363 14.40 9.01 20.83
N LEU A 364 14.87 9.91 21.69
CA LEU A 364 14.10 11.06 22.19
C LEU A 364 14.25 12.32 21.33
N ALA A 365 15.33 12.43 20.55
CA ALA A 365 15.67 13.64 19.81
C ALA A 365 14.63 13.99 18.74
N LEU A 366 14.41 15.28 18.50
CA LEU A 366 13.63 15.82 17.39
C LEU A 366 14.55 16.32 16.28
N ARG A 367 14.24 15.98 15.05
CA ARG A 367 14.97 16.42 13.85
C ARG A 367 14.44 17.76 13.36
N PRO A 368 15.23 18.56 12.61
CA PRO A 368 14.81 19.91 12.21
C PRO A 368 13.46 20.02 11.47
N HIS A 369 13.06 18.99 10.73
CA HIS A 369 11.76 18.95 10.01
C HIS A 369 10.59 18.44 10.87
N GLU A 370 10.89 17.98 12.10
CA GLU A 370 9.91 17.48 13.08
C GLU A 370 9.61 18.55 14.15
N VAL A 371 10.34 19.67 14.11
CA VAL A 371 10.16 20.86 14.95
C VAL A 371 9.06 21.75 14.39
#